data_AF-S2ETA1-F1
#
_entry.id   AF-S2ETA1-F1
#
_cell.length_a   1.000
_cell.length_b   1.000
_cell.length_c   1.000
_cell.angle_alpha   90.00
_cell.angle_beta   90.00
_cell.angle_gamma   90.00
#
_symmetry.space_group_name_H-M   'P 1'
#
loop_
_entity.id
_entity.type
_entity.pdbx_description
1 polymer ?
#
loop_
_entity_poly.entity_id
_entity_poly.type
_entity_poly.pdbx_seq_one_letter_code
_entity_poly.pdbx_strand_id
1 'polypeptide(L)'
;MLTKNNRLNQFTVPNGYILTSGRLITVARPYSNDSAAKSLEQTLANAKTILNTALTMRNLIKEGHELAELKPAGNSPQIELATRIQSSLGDATKGRLSVLTSPIALTVDNSKVTSLSPSKSDMAVWIKSHDTPGSYIVLNGNNDETYVSYIADKLADSKHINFITSGFGGHGTTDRHAIATNKTEGDRFKELLMEKGIAPQRITVDPFSTNSGQNAINVADIINRDIQGGKPLGTVIVSGTPAAVFRQTYTYAQQLKINSETPFQIESFPFCDEAKYTTLADNLAIIREFSTTLNYLFNTAYLPSNAGLYPDAFFSSVLDCLATFADKLTADHPKDADKYGTVVRAIRTIDQQMIERFKSTQLTSEDKMAVRTVDDFFRSLFNPLELTFNRGTV
;
A
#
# COMPACT_ATOMS: atom_id res chain seq x y z
N MET A 1 22.82 30.77 -3.80
CA MET A 1 22.75 32.08 -3.12
C MET A 1 21.31 32.54 -3.10
N LEU A 2 20.74 32.75 -1.90
CA LEU A 2 19.40 33.30 -1.70
C LEU A 2 19.46 34.83 -1.78
N THR A 3 18.55 35.48 -2.52
CA THR A 3 18.42 36.94 -2.51
C THR A 3 17.38 37.39 -1.49
N LYS A 4 17.57 38.62 -0.99
CA LYS A 4 16.87 39.26 0.14
C LYS A 4 15.33 39.28 0.11
N ASN A 5 14.68 38.89 -0.99
CA ASN A 5 13.23 39.03 -1.17
C ASN A 5 12.49 37.73 -1.54
N ASN A 6 13.10 36.55 -1.44
CA ASN A 6 12.42 35.25 -1.69
C ASN A 6 11.62 35.14 -3.01
N ARG A 7 11.93 35.95 -4.03
CA ARG A 7 11.30 35.83 -5.35
C ARG A 7 12.12 34.86 -6.19
N LEU A 8 11.54 33.69 -6.44
CA LEU A 8 12.07 32.72 -7.41
C LEU A 8 12.08 33.36 -8.80
N ASN A 9 13.24 33.35 -9.46
CA ASN A 9 13.32 33.58 -10.90
C ASN A 9 12.60 32.41 -11.60
N GLN A 10 11.38 32.63 -12.06
CA GLN A 10 10.64 31.68 -12.90
C GLN A 10 10.89 32.02 -14.37
N PHE A 11 11.39 31.05 -15.12
CA PHE A 11 11.31 31.05 -16.57
C PHE A 11 10.38 29.92 -16.99
N THR A 12 9.31 30.25 -17.72
CA THR A 12 8.33 29.29 -18.22
C THR A 12 8.81 28.76 -19.57
N VAL A 13 8.90 27.44 -19.73
CA VAL A 13 9.14 26.77 -21.03
C VAL A 13 7.82 26.09 -21.46
N PRO A 14 7.47 26.03 -22.76
CA PRO A 14 6.08 25.77 -23.20
C PRO A 14 5.49 24.39 -22.91
N ASN A 15 6.17 23.48 -22.20
CA ASN A 15 5.78 22.07 -22.05
C ASN A 15 5.69 21.56 -20.60
N GLY A 16 5.41 22.43 -19.62
CA GLY A 16 5.05 22.00 -18.26
C GLY A 16 6.23 21.61 -17.34
N TYR A 17 7.41 22.15 -17.57
CA TYR A 17 8.56 22.01 -16.68
C TYR A 17 8.79 23.31 -15.90
N ILE A 18 9.10 23.21 -14.60
CA ILE A 18 9.61 24.33 -13.80
C ILE A 18 11.06 24.06 -13.47
N LEU A 19 11.96 24.91 -13.98
CA LEU A 19 13.38 24.87 -13.67
C LEU A 19 13.64 25.70 -12.41
N THR A 20 14.23 25.10 -11.37
CA THR A 20 14.68 25.86 -10.19
C THR A 20 16.14 25.55 -9.91
N SER A 21 16.97 26.61 -9.83
CA SER A 21 18.38 26.54 -9.42
C SER A 21 19.23 25.47 -10.13
N GLY A 22 19.03 25.28 -11.44
CA GLY A 22 19.80 24.33 -12.25
C GLY A 22 19.41 22.86 -12.09
N ARG A 23 18.33 22.52 -11.36
CA ARG A 23 17.73 21.19 -11.33
C ARG A 23 16.35 21.19 -12.00
N LEU A 24 16.16 20.24 -12.92
CA LEU A 24 14.89 20.00 -13.59
C LEU A 24 13.96 19.29 -12.59
N ILE A 25 12.86 19.94 -12.19
CA ILE A 25 11.81 19.29 -11.41
C ILE A 25 10.68 18.97 -12.38
N THR A 26 10.39 17.69 -12.56
CA THR A 26 9.25 17.22 -13.34
C THR A 26 8.00 17.40 -12.49
N VAL A 27 7.23 18.46 -12.74
CA VAL A 27 5.91 18.63 -12.13
C VAL A 27 4.92 17.89 -13.00
N ALA A 28 4.55 16.66 -12.63
CA ALA A 28 3.38 16.01 -13.22
C ALA A 28 2.18 16.96 -13.00
N ARG A 29 1.47 17.29 -14.08
CA ARG A 29 0.29 18.17 -14.04
C ARG A 29 -0.67 17.68 -12.94
N PRO A 30 -1.30 18.58 -12.16
CA PRO A 30 -2.38 18.18 -11.27
C PRO A 30 -3.52 17.63 -12.11
N TYR A 31 -3.95 16.45 -11.70
CA TYR A 31 -4.91 15.62 -12.39
C TYR A 31 -6.32 16.20 -12.20
N SER A 32 -6.91 16.71 -13.28
CA SER A 32 -8.34 17.00 -13.36
C SER A 32 -8.86 16.58 -14.72
N ASN A 33 -9.97 15.85 -14.75
CA ASN A 33 -10.69 15.35 -15.94
C ASN A 33 -11.32 16.45 -16.82
N ASP A 34 -10.93 17.71 -16.69
CA ASP A 34 -11.48 18.78 -17.51
C ASP A 34 -10.73 18.85 -18.84
N SER A 35 -11.42 18.42 -19.90
CA SER A 35 -11.01 18.57 -21.30
C SER A 35 -11.03 20.03 -21.81
N ALA A 36 -11.27 21.01 -20.94
CA ALA A 36 -11.15 22.42 -21.26
C ALA A 36 -9.72 22.91 -20.98
N ALA A 37 -9.11 23.61 -21.93
CA ALA A 37 -7.85 24.32 -21.70
C ALA A 37 -8.03 25.29 -20.52
N LYS A 38 -7.56 24.90 -19.33
CA LYS A 38 -7.57 25.77 -18.14
C LYS A 38 -6.71 26.99 -18.42
N SER A 39 -7.15 28.15 -17.94
CA SER A 39 -6.39 29.39 -18.11
C SER A 39 -4.97 29.24 -17.55
N LEU A 40 -4.03 30.01 -18.09
CA LEU A 40 -2.65 30.05 -17.60
C LEU A 40 -2.60 30.30 -16.08
N GLU A 41 -3.54 31.12 -15.57
CA GLU A 41 -3.70 31.42 -14.15
C GLU A 41 -4.14 30.19 -13.33
N GLN A 42 -5.08 29.39 -13.81
CA GLN A 42 -5.45 28.13 -13.16
C GLN A 42 -4.29 27.12 -13.18
N THR A 43 -3.53 27.05 -14.28
CA THR A 43 -2.34 26.20 -14.38
C THR A 43 -1.25 26.63 -13.38
N LEU A 44 -1.03 27.95 -13.23
CA LEU A 44 -0.10 28.52 -12.27
C LEU A 44 -0.56 28.33 -10.82
N ALA A 45 -1.84 28.53 -10.53
CA ALA A 45 -2.42 28.29 -9.21
C ALA A 45 -2.26 26.82 -8.80
N ASN A 46 -2.56 25.92 -9.73
CA ASN A 46 -2.37 24.49 -9.59
C ASN A 46 -0.91 24.09 -9.35
N ALA A 47 0.03 24.64 -10.13
CA ALA A 47 1.46 24.41 -9.94
C ALA A 47 1.95 24.95 -8.59
N LYS A 48 1.43 26.10 -8.15
CA LYS A 48 1.72 26.69 -6.84
C LYS A 48 1.17 25.83 -5.71
N THR A 49 -0.02 25.27 -5.85
CA THR A 49 -0.61 24.33 -4.88
C THR A 49 0.21 23.07 -4.79
N ILE A 50 0.63 22.46 -5.91
CA ILE A 50 1.53 21.30 -5.90
C ILE A 50 2.86 21.63 -5.22
N LEU A 51 3.47 22.77 -5.56
CA LEU A 51 4.74 23.20 -4.97
C LEU A 51 4.60 23.41 -3.46
N ASN A 52 3.53 24.07 -3.02
CA ASN A 52 3.27 24.28 -1.59
C ASN A 52 3.03 22.95 -0.87
N THR A 53 2.28 22.02 -1.48
CA THR A 53 2.10 20.67 -0.95
C THR A 53 3.45 19.95 -0.83
N ALA A 54 4.27 19.96 -1.87
CA ALA A 54 5.60 19.33 -1.84
C ALA A 54 6.53 19.96 -0.77
N LEU A 55 6.48 21.28 -0.58
CA LEU A 55 7.25 21.98 0.45
C LEU A 55 6.76 21.64 1.87
N THR A 56 5.45 21.71 2.10
CA THR A 56 4.85 21.30 3.38
C THR A 56 5.22 19.86 3.71
N MET A 57 5.13 18.96 2.73
CA MET A 57 5.42 17.55 2.96
C MET A 57 6.92 17.29 3.18
N ARG A 58 7.83 18.01 2.51
CA ARG A 58 9.27 17.95 2.82
C ARG A 58 9.56 18.40 4.25
N ASN A 59 8.87 19.44 4.73
CA ASN A 59 9.02 19.90 6.11
C ASN A 59 8.50 18.86 7.11
N LEU A 60 7.37 18.20 6.83
CA LEU A 60 6.84 17.11 7.65
C LEU A 60 7.79 15.89 7.70
N ILE A 61 8.45 15.54 6.59
CA ILE A 61 9.50 14.51 6.57
C ILE A 61 10.64 14.88 7.52
N LYS A 62 11.15 16.10 7.38
CA LYS A 62 12.26 16.61 8.21
C LYS A 62 11.89 16.59 9.69
N GLU A 63 10.69 17.06 10.04
CA GLU A 63 10.16 17.05 11.40
C GLU A 63 9.97 15.62 11.92
N GLY A 64 9.46 14.69 11.09
CA GLY A 64 9.31 13.27 11.45
C GLY A 64 10.64 12.59 11.75
N HIS A 65 11.69 12.87 10.98
CA HIS A 65 13.04 12.37 11.26
C HIS A 65 13.62 12.97 12.55
N GLU A 66 13.48 14.28 12.74
CA GLU A 66 13.90 14.94 13.97
C GLU A 66 13.18 14.35 15.20
N LEU A 67 11.88 14.05 15.08
CA LEU A 67 11.12 13.37 16.13
C LEU A 67 11.56 11.93 16.37
N ALA A 68 11.88 11.17 15.32
CA ALA A 68 12.39 9.80 15.43
C ALA A 68 13.78 9.75 16.09
N GLU A 69 14.64 10.73 15.84
CA GLU A 69 15.94 10.89 16.50
C GLU A 69 15.78 11.28 17.98
N LEU A 70 14.79 12.13 18.31
CA LEU A 70 14.52 12.58 19.69
C LEU A 70 13.77 11.55 20.55
N LYS A 71 12.98 10.66 19.93
CA LYS A 71 12.22 9.59 20.58
C LYS A 71 12.36 8.29 19.79
N PRO A 72 13.51 7.60 19.88
CA PRO A 72 13.70 6.33 19.19
C PRO A 72 12.58 5.35 19.58
N ALA A 73 11.99 4.69 18.59
CA ALA A 73 10.86 3.76 18.74
C ALA A 73 11.09 2.68 19.81
N GLY A 74 12.37 2.36 20.10
CA GLY A 74 12.77 1.43 21.16
C GLY A 74 12.31 1.79 22.58
N ASN A 75 11.87 3.03 22.84
CA ASN A 75 11.33 3.45 24.15
C ASN A 75 9.79 3.47 24.22
N SER A 76 9.09 2.96 23.21
CA SER A 76 7.62 2.90 23.21
C SER A 76 7.11 1.73 24.09
N PRO A 77 6.17 1.96 25.02
CA PRO A 77 5.54 0.89 25.80
C PRO A 77 4.85 -0.18 24.92
N GLN A 78 4.42 0.18 23.71
CA GLN A 78 3.83 -0.72 22.74
C GLN A 78 4.89 -1.64 22.11
N ILE A 79 6.09 -1.13 21.84
CA ILE A 79 7.22 -1.94 21.34
C ILE A 79 7.75 -2.86 22.43
N GLU A 80 7.82 -2.39 23.68
CA GLU A 80 8.13 -3.25 24.83
C GLU A 80 7.12 -4.39 24.95
N LEU A 81 5.82 -4.09 24.82
CA LEU A 81 4.78 -5.12 24.84
C LEU A 81 4.95 -6.10 23.68
N ALA A 82 5.10 -5.61 22.44
CA ALA A 82 5.28 -6.45 21.27
C ALA A 82 6.49 -7.38 21.40
N THR A 83 7.60 -6.88 21.97
CA THR A 83 8.80 -7.66 22.25
C THR A 83 8.54 -8.72 23.31
N ARG A 84 7.81 -8.38 24.40
CA ARG A 84 7.45 -9.34 25.45
C ARG A 84 6.58 -10.48 24.91
N ILE A 85 5.63 -10.20 24.03
CA ILE A 85 4.68 -11.19 23.50
C ILE A 85 5.10 -11.77 22.14
N GLN A 86 6.37 -11.59 21.74
CA GLN A 86 6.85 -11.94 20.41
C GLN A 86 6.67 -13.43 20.06
N SER A 87 6.75 -14.32 21.04
CA SER A 87 6.53 -15.77 20.84
C SER A 87 5.09 -16.05 20.45
N SER A 88 4.11 -15.43 21.13
CA SER A 88 2.69 -15.57 20.79
C SER A 88 2.39 -14.99 19.40
N LEU A 89 3.02 -13.87 19.03
CA LEU A 89 2.92 -13.29 17.69
C LEU A 89 3.52 -14.21 16.61
N GLY A 90 4.70 -14.78 16.87
CA GLY A 90 5.37 -15.70 15.95
C GLY A 90 4.59 -17.00 15.73
N ASP A 91 4.05 -17.59 16.80
CA ASP A 91 3.23 -18.80 16.72
C ASP A 91 1.92 -18.55 15.94
N ALA A 92 1.27 -17.41 16.17
CA ALA A 92 0.03 -17.05 15.49
C ALA A 92 0.20 -16.84 13.97
N THR A 93 1.35 -16.32 13.56
CA THR A 93 1.59 -15.87 12.17
C THR A 93 2.35 -16.88 11.32
N LYS A 94 2.86 -17.96 11.94
CA LYS A 94 3.64 -19.00 11.28
C LYS A 94 2.92 -19.58 10.06
N GLY A 95 3.54 -19.44 8.88
CA GLY A 95 3.03 -19.94 7.60
C GLY A 95 1.84 -19.17 7.03
N ARG A 96 1.40 -18.08 7.67
CA ARG A 96 0.19 -17.33 7.27
C ARG A 96 0.45 -16.28 6.19
N LEU A 97 1.72 -15.91 5.95
CA LEU A 97 2.10 -15.00 4.86
C LEU A 97 1.73 -15.56 3.47
N SER A 98 1.81 -16.88 3.29
CA SER A 98 1.37 -17.57 2.07
C SER A 98 -0.08 -17.27 1.67
N VAL A 99 -0.97 -17.05 2.65
CA VAL A 99 -2.37 -16.68 2.41
C VAL A 99 -2.50 -15.22 1.98
N LEU A 100 -1.76 -14.32 2.64
CA LEU A 100 -1.75 -12.88 2.29
C LEU A 100 -1.03 -12.59 0.96
N THR A 101 -0.25 -13.54 0.46
CA THR A 101 0.46 -13.46 -0.83
C THR A 101 -0.11 -14.41 -1.87
N SER A 102 -1.27 -15.01 -1.59
CA SER A 102 -1.95 -15.88 -2.54
C SER A 102 -2.28 -15.12 -3.83
N PRO A 103 -2.16 -15.76 -5.01
CA PRO A 103 -2.52 -15.13 -6.27
C PRO A 103 -3.99 -14.69 -6.29
N ILE A 104 -4.22 -13.44 -6.64
CA ILE A 104 -5.55 -12.85 -6.82
C ILE A 104 -5.63 -12.37 -8.27
N ALA A 105 -6.71 -12.70 -8.97
CA ALA A 105 -7.06 -12.10 -10.26
C ALA A 105 -8.52 -11.64 -10.24
N LEU A 106 -8.73 -10.35 -10.45
CA LEU A 106 -10.05 -9.72 -10.42
C LEU A 106 -10.33 -9.11 -11.79
N THR A 107 -11.41 -9.53 -12.44
CA THR A 107 -11.87 -8.89 -13.66
C THR A 107 -12.78 -7.72 -13.31
N VAL A 108 -12.46 -6.54 -13.83
CA VAL A 108 -13.27 -5.32 -13.68
C VAL A 108 -13.96 -5.02 -15.01
N ASP A 109 -15.29 -5.02 -15.00
CA ASP A 109 -16.14 -4.72 -16.14
C ASP A 109 -17.30 -3.82 -15.71
N ASN A 110 -17.33 -2.57 -16.19
CA ASN A 110 -18.43 -1.63 -15.92
C ASN A 110 -18.83 -1.54 -14.43
N SER A 111 -17.83 -1.42 -13.54
CA SER A 111 -17.97 -1.42 -12.07
C SER A 111 -18.40 -2.75 -11.42
N LYS A 112 -18.63 -3.81 -12.20
CA LYS A 112 -18.72 -5.17 -11.67
C LYS A 112 -17.31 -5.74 -11.51
N VAL A 113 -17.09 -6.37 -10.37
CA VAL A 113 -15.86 -7.09 -10.08
C VAL A 113 -16.21 -8.57 -9.97
N THR A 114 -15.52 -9.41 -10.73
CA THR A 114 -15.55 -10.87 -10.57
C THR A 114 -14.18 -11.36 -10.14
N SER A 115 -14.13 -12.42 -9.34
CA SER A 115 -12.89 -12.97 -8.79
C SER A 115 -12.59 -14.32 -9.40
N LEU A 116 -11.32 -14.53 -9.73
CA LEU A 116 -10.72 -15.81 -10.03
C LEU A 116 -9.56 -15.99 -9.04
N SER A 117 -9.46 -17.16 -8.43
CA SER A 117 -8.32 -17.55 -7.60
C SER A 117 -7.42 -18.47 -8.43
N PRO A 118 -6.51 -17.94 -9.25
CA PRO A 118 -5.66 -18.77 -10.08
C PRO A 118 -4.69 -19.59 -9.20
N SER A 119 -4.31 -20.76 -9.70
CA SER A 119 -3.20 -21.50 -9.10
C SER A 119 -1.90 -20.69 -9.26
N LYS A 120 -1.00 -20.83 -8.27
CA LYS A 120 0.32 -20.20 -8.36
C LYS A 120 1.08 -20.80 -9.54
N SER A 121 1.34 -19.97 -10.55
CA SER A 121 2.14 -20.33 -11.71
C SER A 121 3.63 -20.25 -11.38
N ASP A 122 4.43 -21.00 -12.13
CA ASP A 122 5.88 -20.78 -12.16
C ASP A 122 6.18 -19.35 -12.62
N MET A 123 7.23 -18.75 -12.06
CA MET A 123 7.59 -17.36 -12.34
C MET A 123 7.89 -17.10 -13.81
N ALA A 124 8.61 -18.00 -14.49
CA ALA A 124 8.92 -17.80 -15.91
C ALA A 124 7.65 -17.87 -16.77
N VAL A 125 6.71 -18.75 -16.41
CA VAL A 125 5.41 -18.85 -17.07
C VAL A 125 4.58 -17.59 -16.82
N TRP A 126 4.52 -17.10 -15.58
CA TRP A 126 3.81 -15.88 -15.23
C TRP A 126 4.38 -14.66 -15.95
N ILE A 127 5.70 -14.50 -16.01
CA ILE A 127 6.33 -13.38 -16.73
C ILE A 127 5.96 -13.46 -18.20
N LYS A 128 6.04 -14.64 -18.83
CA LYS A 128 5.70 -14.81 -20.24
C LYS A 128 4.25 -14.44 -20.55
N SER A 129 3.29 -14.72 -19.66
CA SER A 129 1.89 -14.35 -19.88
C SER A 129 1.61 -12.86 -19.66
N HIS A 130 2.43 -12.19 -18.84
CA HIS A 130 2.23 -10.78 -18.47
C HIS A 130 3.13 -9.80 -19.21
N ASP A 131 4.20 -10.25 -19.86
CA ASP A 131 5.07 -9.43 -20.70
C ASP A 131 4.43 -9.15 -22.06
N THR A 132 3.27 -8.51 -22.03
CA THR A 132 2.45 -8.13 -23.17
C THR A 132 2.06 -6.65 -23.09
N PRO A 133 1.76 -5.99 -24.21
CA PRO A 133 1.32 -4.60 -24.19
C PRO A 133 0.07 -4.40 -23.33
N GLY A 134 0.09 -3.39 -22.46
CA GLY A 134 -1.03 -3.03 -21.59
C GLY A 134 -0.96 -3.62 -20.18
N SER A 135 0.16 -4.26 -19.82
CA SER A 135 0.46 -4.67 -18.45
C SER A 135 1.15 -3.54 -17.67
N TYR A 136 0.62 -3.24 -16.48
CA TYR A 136 1.18 -2.29 -15.53
C TYR A 136 1.47 -3.01 -14.23
N ILE A 137 2.67 -2.83 -13.67
CA ILE A 137 2.97 -3.21 -12.28
C ILE A 137 3.07 -1.97 -11.42
N VAL A 138 2.32 -1.95 -10.33
CA VAL A 138 2.25 -0.83 -9.40
C VAL A 138 3.03 -1.17 -8.15
N LEU A 139 4.14 -0.47 -7.92
CA LEU A 139 4.94 -0.55 -6.71
C LEU A 139 4.41 0.49 -5.71
N ASN A 140 3.65 0.03 -4.72
CA ASN A 140 3.09 0.90 -3.69
C ASN A 140 4.20 1.39 -2.74
N GLY A 141 4.10 2.65 -2.31
CA GLY A 141 5.08 3.34 -1.46
C GLY A 141 5.45 2.60 -0.19
N ASN A 142 4.54 1.77 0.32
CA ASN A 142 4.76 0.93 1.47
C ASN A 142 5.49 -0.39 1.19
N ASN A 143 6.10 -0.57 0.00
CA ASN A 143 6.92 -1.73 -0.30
C ASN A 143 8.30 -1.61 0.35
N ASP A 144 8.85 -2.72 0.81
CA ASP A 144 10.24 -2.74 1.25
C ASP A 144 11.20 -2.76 0.04
N GLU A 145 12.38 -2.12 0.17
CA GLU A 145 13.34 -2.03 -0.94
C GLU A 145 13.86 -3.41 -1.37
N THR A 146 13.90 -4.38 -0.44
CA THR A 146 14.32 -5.76 -0.75
C THR A 146 13.34 -6.41 -1.71
N TYR A 147 12.03 -6.19 -1.51
CA TYR A 147 10.99 -6.70 -2.37
C TYR A 147 10.91 -5.96 -3.71
N VAL A 148 11.07 -4.64 -3.71
CA VAL A 148 11.18 -3.86 -4.95
C VAL A 148 12.36 -4.33 -5.79
N SER A 149 13.53 -4.53 -5.15
CA SER A 149 14.72 -5.06 -5.83
C SER A 149 14.51 -6.48 -6.34
N TYR A 150 13.83 -7.33 -5.57
CA TYR A 150 13.46 -8.68 -6.00
C TYR A 150 12.59 -8.64 -7.26
N ILE A 151 11.53 -7.81 -7.28
CA ILE A 151 10.66 -7.65 -8.45
C ILE A 151 11.46 -7.12 -9.65
N ALA A 152 12.29 -6.11 -9.42
CA ALA A 152 13.13 -5.51 -10.45
C ALA A 152 14.07 -6.55 -11.09
N ASP A 153 14.72 -7.37 -10.27
CA ASP A 153 15.61 -8.45 -10.72
C ASP A 153 14.86 -9.49 -11.55
N LYS A 154 13.63 -9.84 -11.16
CA LYS A 154 12.82 -10.84 -11.89
C LYS A 154 12.25 -10.31 -13.19
N LEU A 155 11.99 -9.01 -13.28
CA LEU A 155 11.36 -8.37 -14.44
C LEU A 155 12.33 -7.57 -15.32
N ALA A 156 13.64 -7.63 -15.04
CA ALA A 156 14.67 -6.89 -15.77
C ALA A 156 14.57 -7.10 -17.29
N ASP A 157 14.41 -8.36 -17.70
CA ASP A 157 14.34 -8.79 -19.10
C ASP A 157 12.95 -8.69 -19.74
N SER A 158 11.92 -8.33 -18.97
CA SER A 158 10.60 -8.02 -19.55
C SER A 158 10.75 -6.88 -20.55
N LYS A 159 9.86 -6.77 -21.53
CA LYS A 159 9.91 -5.73 -22.59
C LYS A 159 8.73 -4.78 -22.53
N HIS A 160 7.55 -5.28 -22.18
CA HIS A 160 6.27 -4.62 -22.34
C HIS A 160 5.61 -4.20 -21.01
N ILE A 161 6.10 -4.73 -19.88
CA ILE A 161 5.59 -4.34 -18.55
C ILE A 161 5.99 -2.90 -18.23
N ASN A 162 5.00 -2.05 -17.96
CA ASN A 162 5.19 -0.69 -17.47
C ASN A 162 5.15 -0.67 -15.94
N PHE A 163 6.00 0.12 -15.31
CA PHE A 163 6.11 0.27 -13.87
C PHE A 163 5.51 1.60 -13.44
N ILE A 164 4.66 1.58 -12.42
CA ILE A 164 4.18 2.77 -11.73
C ILE A 164 4.66 2.70 -10.29
N THR A 165 5.54 3.61 -9.89
CA THR A 165 6.01 3.74 -8.50
C THR A 165 5.17 4.81 -7.81
N SER A 166 4.33 4.44 -6.85
CA SER A 166 3.38 5.37 -6.22
C SER A 166 3.58 5.44 -4.72
N GLY A 167 4.16 6.53 -4.24
CA GLY A 167 4.39 6.76 -2.82
C GLY A 167 5.22 7.99 -2.56
N PHE A 168 4.75 8.85 -1.66
CA PHE A 168 5.52 9.96 -1.12
C PHE A 168 6.39 9.53 0.08
N GLY A 169 5.79 8.78 1.00
CA GLY A 169 6.21 8.53 2.38
C GLY A 169 4.96 8.46 3.27
N GLY A 170 4.75 7.39 4.01
CA GLY A 170 3.51 7.14 4.76
C GLY A 170 3.64 6.00 5.78
N HIS A 171 2.51 5.41 6.21
CA HIS A 171 2.47 4.29 7.18
C HIS A 171 3.39 3.10 6.77
N GLY A 172 3.83 2.99 5.52
CA GLY A 172 4.76 1.95 5.08
C GLY A 172 6.25 2.25 5.21
N THR A 173 6.62 3.49 5.55
CA THR A 173 8.03 3.88 5.66
C THR A 173 8.60 3.29 6.95
N THR A 174 9.12 2.07 6.84
CA THR A 174 9.72 1.35 7.97
C THR A 174 11.16 1.78 8.21
N ASP A 175 11.63 1.56 9.43
CA ASP A 175 13.02 1.70 9.87
C ASP A 175 14.04 0.84 9.09
N ARG A 176 13.56 -0.09 8.24
CA ARG A 176 14.41 -0.95 7.41
C ARG A 176 15.26 -0.18 6.41
N HIS A 177 14.79 1.00 5.95
CA HIS A 177 15.52 1.80 4.96
C HIS A 177 15.38 3.30 5.22
N ALA A 178 16.53 3.99 5.32
CA ALA A 178 16.56 5.44 5.39
C ALA A 178 16.25 6.05 4.01
N ILE A 179 15.05 6.59 3.83
CA ILE A 179 14.74 7.40 2.66
C ILE A 179 15.48 8.73 2.79
N ALA A 180 16.25 9.10 1.76
CA ALA A 180 16.91 10.40 1.74
C ALA A 180 15.87 11.53 1.83
N THR A 181 16.10 12.51 2.70
CA THR A 181 15.17 13.61 3.05
C THR A 181 14.70 14.48 1.87
N ASN A 182 15.26 14.28 0.68
CA ASN A 182 14.93 14.99 -0.54
C ASN A 182 14.28 14.10 -1.62
N LYS A 183 13.91 12.85 -1.33
CA LYS A 183 13.30 11.88 -2.26
C LYS A 183 12.01 11.29 -1.67
N THR A 184 11.10 10.90 -2.56
CA THR A 184 9.90 10.13 -2.19
C THR A 184 10.15 8.63 -2.25
N GLU A 185 9.28 7.80 -1.64
CA GLU A 185 9.28 6.34 -1.81
C GLU A 185 9.26 5.96 -3.30
N GLY A 186 8.40 6.62 -4.09
CA GLY A 186 8.27 6.41 -5.52
C GLY A 186 9.56 6.74 -6.28
N ASP A 187 10.21 7.86 -5.95
CA ASP A 187 11.50 8.22 -6.56
C ASP A 187 12.57 7.17 -6.23
N ARG A 188 12.60 6.68 -4.98
CA ARG A 188 13.56 5.66 -4.56
C ARG A 188 13.33 4.33 -5.29
N PHE A 189 12.09 3.91 -5.46
CA PHE A 189 11.78 2.68 -6.19
C PHE A 189 12.11 2.80 -7.67
N LYS A 190 11.92 3.97 -8.28
CA LYS A 190 12.38 4.22 -9.64
C LYS A 190 13.89 4.04 -9.77
N GLU A 191 14.67 4.55 -8.82
CA GLU A 191 16.12 4.37 -8.82
C GLU A 191 16.50 2.88 -8.74
N LEU A 192 15.89 2.14 -7.81
CA LEU A 192 16.10 0.69 -7.69
C LEU A 192 15.77 -0.06 -8.99
N LEU A 193 14.65 0.27 -9.64
CA LEU A 193 14.28 -0.31 -10.92
C LEU A 193 15.33 -0.02 -12.01
N MET A 194 15.80 1.22 -12.09
CA MET A 194 16.82 1.64 -13.06
C MET A 194 18.18 0.98 -12.79
N GLU A 195 18.58 0.84 -11.53
CA GLU A 195 19.80 0.13 -11.12
C GLU A 195 19.79 -1.34 -11.58
N LYS A 196 18.61 -1.96 -11.66
CA LYS A 196 18.43 -3.33 -12.19
C LYS A 196 18.18 -3.40 -13.71
N GLY A 197 18.34 -2.28 -14.43
CA GLY A 197 18.27 -2.25 -15.89
C GLY A 197 16.88 -1.99 -16.47
N ILE A 198 15.87 -1.67 -15.66
CA ILE A 198 14.56 -1.26 -16.18
C ILE A 198 14.67 0.11 -16.85
N ALA A 199 14.31 0.18 -18.12
CA ALA A 199 14.45 1.39 -18.90
C ALA A 199 13.55 2.54 -18.36
N PRO A 200 14.07 3.77 -18.20
CA PRO A 200 13.35 4.89 -17.57
C PRO A 200 12.00 5.22 -18.21
N GLN A 201 11.87 5.04 -19.52
CA GLN A 201 10.63 5.31 -20.27
C GLN A 201 9.48 4.36 -19.90
N ARG A 202 9.78 3.23 -19.23
CA ARG A 202 8.77 2.30 -18.72
C ARG A 202 8.35 2.60 -17.30
N ILE A 203 8.97 3.60 -16.64
CA ILE A 203 8.75 3.89 -15.23
C ILE A 203 8.05 5.24 -15.10
N THR A 204 6.84 5.24 -14.54
CA THR A 204 6.10 6.45 -14.17
C THR A 204 6.09 6.60 -12.66
N VAL A 205 6.38 7.79 -12.16
CA VAL A 205 6.39 8.08 -10.72
C VAL A 205 5.14 8.88 -10.35
N ASP A 206 4.40 8.39 -9.36
CA ASP A 206 3.46 9.18 -8.57
C ASP A 206 4.13 9.55 -7.23
N PRO A 207 4.57 10.81 -7.08
CA PRO A 207 5.28 11.24 -5.89
C PRO A 207 4.36 11.78 -4.80
N PHE A 208 3.03 11.66 -4.87
CA PHE A 208 2.13 12.41 -3.98
C PHE A 208 1.28 11.57 -3.04
N SER A 209 1.20 10.26 -3.27
CA SER A 209 0.32 9.39 -2.51
C SER A 209 0.88 9.05 -1.12
N THR A 210 -0.01 8.99 -0.12
CA THR A 210 0.37 8.76 1.29
C THR A 210 -0.28 7.51 1.90
N ASN A 211 -1.14 6.83 1.15
CA ASN A 211 -1.83 5.61 1.53
C ASN A 211 -2.34 4.87 0.27
N SER A 212 -2.68 3.58 0.42
CA SER A 212 -3.08 2.73 -0.72
C SER A 212 -4.33 3.21 -1.47
N GLY A 213 -5.26 3.91 -0.81
CA GLY A 213 -6.42 4.48 -1.50
C GLY A 213 -6.05 5.64 -2.43
N GLN A 214 -5.19 6.54 -1.95
CA GLN A 214 -4.63 7.60 -2.79
C GLN A 214 -3.75 7.05 -3.92
N ASN A 215 -3.00 5.97 -3.66
CA ASN A 215 -2.24 5.28 -4.71
C ASN A 215 -3.20 4.83 -5.83
N ALA A 216 -4.32 4.18 -5.50
CA ALA A 216 -5.29 3.70 -6.48
C ALA A 216 -5.88 4.85 -7.33
N ILE A 217 -6.21 5.98 -6.70
CA ILE A 217 -6.72 7.17 -7.40
C ILE A 217 -5.67 7.73 -8.38
N ASN A 218 -4.45 7.97 -7.91
CA ASN A 218 -3.39 8.56 -8.72
C ASN A 218 -2.95 7.62 -9.86
N VAL A 219 -2.92 6.32 -9.60
CA VAL A 219 -2.63 5.29 -10.60
C VAL A 219 -3.73 5.25 -11.67
N ALA A 220 -5.00 5.38 -11.29
CA ALA A 220 -6.09 5.45 -12.25
C ALA A 220 -5.90 6.62 -13.22
N ASP A 221 -5.51 7.81 -12.71
CA ASP A 221 -5.27 8.99 -13.53
C ASP A 221 -4.11 8.81 -14.52
N ILE A 222 -3.03 8.13 -14.09
CA ILE A 222 -1.90 7.77 -14.96
C ILE A 222 -2.36 6.85 -16.09
N ILE A 223 -3.06 5.77 -15.75
CA ILE A 223 -3.52 4.77 -16.72
C ILE A 223 -4.56 5.36 -17.68
N ASN A 224 -5.51 6.17 -17.18
CA ASN A 224 -6.50 6.85 -18.01
C ASN A 224 -5.86 7.75 -19.07
N ARG A 225 -4.80 8.47 -18.73
CA ARG A 225 -4.05 9.29 -19.70
C ARG A 225 -3.35 8.43 -20.75
N ASP A 226 -2.78 7.31 -20.33
CA ASP A 226 -2.12 6.38 -21.23
C ASP A 226 -3.13 5.78 -22.24
N ILE A 227 -4.33 5.41 -21.79
CA ILE A 227 -5.42 4.94 -22.65
C ILE A 227 -5.89 6.03 -23.61
N GLN A 228 -6.06 7.27 -23.14
CA GLN A 228 -6.38 8.41 -24.01
C GLN A 228 -5.29 8.68 -25.06
N GLY A 229 -4.04 8.35 -24.74
CA GLY A 229 -2.90 8.35 -25.66
C GLY A 229 -2.85 7.15 -26.61
N GLY A 230 -3.85 6.26 -26.58
CA GLY A 230 -3.94 5.06 -27.43
C GLY A 230 -3.18 3.84 -26.92
N LYS A 231 -2.66 3.85 -25.69
CA LYS A 231 -2.02 2.67 -25.11
C LYS A 231 -3.10 1.65 -24.67
N PRO A 232 -2.89 0.35 -24.90
CA PRO A 232 -3.81 -0.67 -24.41
C PRO A 232 -3.79 -0.77 -22.88
N LEU A 233 -4.87 -1.29 -22.32
CA LEU A 233 -4.95 -1.76 -20.93
C LEU A 233 -5.40 -3.21 -20.93
N GLY A 234 -4.58 -4.08 -20.35
CA GLY A 234 -4.90 -5.49 -20.09
C GLY A 234 -4.97 -5.78 -18.60
N THR A 235 -3.85 -5.56 -17.89
CA THR A 235 -3.71 -5.98 -16.49
C THR A 235 -3.01 -4.90 -15.65
N VAL A 236 -3.53 -4.67 -14.44
CA VAL A 236 -2.90 -3.88 -13.38
C VAL A 236 -2.46 -4.82 -12.26
N ILE A 237 -1.17 -5.05 -12.14
CA ILE A 237 -0.54 -5.93 -11.16
C ILE A 237 -0.15 -5.09 -9.94
N VAL A 238 -0.81 -5.32 -8.82
CA VAL A 238 -0.56 -4.64 -7.55
C VAL A 238 0.59 -5.33 -6.83
N SER A 239 1.62 -4.56 -6.50
CA SER A 239 2.74 -5.00 -5.68
C SER A 239 2.78 -4.17 -4.40
N GLY A 240 2.52 -4.87 -3.30
CA GLY A 240 2.59 -4.40 -1.92
C GLY A 240 3.74 -5.04 -1.15
N THR A 241 4.12 -4.52 0.02
CA THR A 241 4.79 -5.35 1.03
C THR A 241 4.03 -6.68 1.14
N PRO A 242 4.69 -7.85 1.16
CA PRO A 242 4.00 -9.14 1.02
C PRO A 242 2.82 -9.36 1.98
N ALA A 243 2.88 -8.88 3.22
CA ALA A 243 1.75 -8.98 4.14
C ALA A 243 0.51 -8.16 3.71
N ALA A 244 0.69 -7.05 3.00
CA ALA A 244 -0.37 -6.10 2.65
C ALA A 244 -0.94 -6.30 1.24
N VAL A 245 -0.27 -7.07 0.37
CA VAL A 245 -0.64 -7.15 -1.05
C VAL A 245 -2.09 -7.64 -1.24
N PHE A 246 -2.55 -8.60 -0.43
CA PHE A 246 -3.94 -9.06 -0.44
C PHE A 246 -4.93 -7.89 -0.32
N ARG A 247 -4.85 -7.13 0.78
CA ARG A 247 -5.74 -6.00 1.04
C ARG A 247 -5.62 -4.93 -0.04
N GLN A 248 -4.41 -4.67 -0.51
CA GLN A 248 -4.16 -3.65 -1.52
C GLN A 248 -4.78 -4.00 -2.86
N THR A 249 -4.67 -5.25 -3.32
CA THR A 249 -5.29 -5.70 -4.57
C THR A 249 -6.81 -5.48 -4.55
N TYR A 250 -7.48 -5.84 -3.45
CA TYR A 250 -8.91 -5.55 -3.30
C TYR A 250 -9.22 -4.06 -3.13
N THR A 251 -8.33 -3.28 -2.51
CA THR A 251 -8.46 -1.81 -2.44
C THR A 251 -8.45 -1.21 -3.84
N TYR A 252 -7.56 -1.69 -4.71
CA TYR A 252 -7.51 -1.28 -6.12
C TYR A 252 -8.79 -1.68 -6.84
N ALA A 253 -9.31 -2.89 -6.66
CA ALA A 253 -10.58 -3.28 -7.27
C ALA A 253 -11.76 -2.38 -6.87
N GLN A 254 -11.76 -1.86 -5.65
CA GLN A 254 -12.79 -0.92 -5.20
C GLN A 254 -12.58 0.51 -5.71
N GLN A 255 -11.34 0.99 -5.74
CA GLN A 255 -11.02 2.42 -5.84
C GLN A 255 -10.38 2.84 -7.16
N LEU A 256 -9.81 1.91 -7.94
CA LEU A 256 -9.20 2.19 -9.24
C LEU A 256 -10.30 2.49 -10.28
N LYS A 257 -10.50 3.78 -10.61
CA LYS A 257 -11.54 4.23 -11.56
C LYS A 257 -10.95 4.53 -12.92
N ILE A 258 -10.88 3.49 -13.76
CA ILE A 258 -10.38 3.60 -15.14
C ILE A 258 -11.55 3.76 -16.11
N ASN A 259 -11.45 4.75 -16.99
CA ASN A 259 -12.38 5.03 -18.07
C ASN A 259 -12.08 4.12 -19.28
N SER A 260 -12.28 2.82 -19.09
CA SER A 260 -12.10 1.81 -20.14
C SER A 260 -13.44 1.24 -20.56
N GLU A 261 -13.70 1.19 -21.87
CA GLU A 261 -14.87 0.50 -22.44
C GLU A 261 -14.68 -1.04 -22.46
N THR A 262 -13.44 -1.51 -22.37
CA THR A 262 -13.11 -2.94 -22.33
C THR A 262 -12.81 -3.41 -20.90
N PRO A 263 -13.22 -4.64 -20.54
CA PRO A 263 -12.81 -5.25 -19.28
C PRO A 263 -11.29 -5.33 -19.15
N PHE A 264 -10.80 -5.23 -17.92
CA PHE A 264 -9.38 -5.39 -17.60
C PHE A 264 -9.20 -6.19 -16.30
N GLN A 265 -7.99 -6.68 -16.07
CA GLN A 265 -7.65 -7.47 -14.87
C GLN A 265 -6.93 -6.60 -13.84
N ILE A 266 -7.20 -6.87 -12.56
CA ILE A 266 -6.40 -6.42 -11.42
C ILE A 266 -5.87 -7.66 -10.73
N GLU A 267 -4.55 -7.77 -10.63
CA GLU A 267 -3.88 -8.94 -10.05
C GLU A 267 -3.01 -8.58 -8.86
N SER A 268 -2.75 -9.52 -7.96
CA SER A 268 -1.66 -9.41 -6.99
C SER A 268 -0.37 -9.93 -7.60
N PHE A 269 0.77 -9.31 -7.28
CA PHE A 269 2.06 -9.91 -7.61
C PHE A 269 2.27 -11.17 -6.73
N PRO A 270 2.38 -12.38 -7.31
CA PRO A 270 2.15 -13.62 -6.56
C PRO A 270 3.43 -14.25 -5.96
N PHE A 271 4.57 -13.53 -6.02
CA PHE A 271 5.87 -14.08 -5.66
C PHE A 271 6.49 -13.30 -4.51
N CYS A 272 6.75 -13.99 -3.40
CA CYS A 272 7.59 -13.51 -2.31
C CYS A 272 8.51 -14.63 -1.82
N ASP A 273 9.61 -14.25 -1.18
CA ASP A 273 10.52 -15.16 -0.48
C ASP A 273 10.18 -15.13 1.01
N GLU A 274 9.24 -15.99 1.45
CA GLU A 274 8.72 -16.00 2.82
C GLU A 274 9.82 -16.15 3.88
N ALA A 275 10.94 -16.80 3.55
CA ALA A 275 12.06 -16.99 4.47
C ALA A 275 12.72 -15.66 4.90
N LYS A 276 12.51 -14.58 4.14
CA LYS A 276 13.01 -13.23 4.48
C LYS A 276 12.12 -12.45 5.45
N TYR A 277 10.92 -12.96 5.76
CA TYR A 277 9.92 -12.24 6.56
C TYR A 277 9.69 -12.96 7.90
N THR A 278 10.70 -12.92 8.78
CA THR A 278 10.75 -13.70 10.05
C THR A 278 10.92 -12.85 11.31
N THR A 279 10.99 -11.53 11.18
CA THR A 279 11.22 -10.61 12.31
C THR A 279 9.92 -10.31 13.08
N LEU A 280 10.04 -9.68 14.26
CA LEU A 280 8.89 -9.18 15.00
C LEU A 280 8.02 -8.23 14.17
N ALA A 281 8.64 -7.35 13.38
CA ALA A 281 7.93 -6.44 12.48
C ALA A 281 7.13 -7.20 11.42
N ASP A 282 7.67 -8.30 10.88
CA ASP A 282 6.96 -9.13 9.89
C ASP A 282 5.76 -9.83 10.53
N ASN A 283 5.93 -10.40 11.72
CA ASN A 283 4.83 -11.03 12.46
C ASN A 283 3.72 -10.02 12.76
N LEU A 284 4.08 -8.83 13.24
CA LEU A 284 3.11 -7.76 13.47
C LEU A 284 2.41 -7.32 12.17
N ALA A 285 3.14 -7.20 11.06
CA ALA A 285 2.56 -6.86 9.77
C ALA A 285 1.55 -7.92 9.31
N ILE A 286 1.88 -9.20 9.42
CA ILE A 286 0.99 -10.31 9.02
C ILE A 286 -0.32 -10.27 9.81
N ILE A 287 -0.25 -10.22 11.14
CA ILE A 287 -1.47 -10.25 11.98
C ILE A 287 -2.29 -8.97 11.82
N ARG A 288 -1.62 -7.81 11.71
CA ARG A 288 -2.26 -6.51 11.45
C ARG A 288 -2.97 -6.50 10.10
N GLU A 289 -2.39 -7.08 9.06
CA GLU A 289 -3.03 -7.09 7.74
C GLU A 289 -4.27 -7.98 7.70
N PHE A 290 -4.31 -9.08 8.46
CA PHE A 290 -5.56 -9.84 8.66
C PHE A 290 -6.62 -9.00 9.37
N SER A 291 -6.30 -8.38 10.52
CA SER A 291 -7.26 -7.59 11.30
C SER A 291 -7.73 -6.34 10.55
N THR A 292 -6.82 -5.63 9.89
CA THR A 292 -7.14 -4.43 9.09
C THR A 292 -7.99 -4.79 7.88
N THR A 293 -7.72 -5.92 7.22
CA THR A 293 -8.56 -6.37 6.09
C THR A 293 -9.98 -6.67 6.57
N LEU A 294 -10.16 -7.43 7.66
CA LEU A 294 -11.49 -7.65 8.24
C LEU A 294 -12.17 -6.33 8.64
N ASN A 295 -11.44 -5.40 9.27
CA ASN A 295 -11.99 -4.11 9.65
C ASN A 295 -12.45 -3.32 8.43
N TYR A 296 -11.68 -3.34 7.35
CA TYR A 296 -12.05 -2.66 6.12
C TYR A 296 -13.30 -3.28 5.48
N LEU A 297 -13.43 -4.61 5.48
CA LEU A 297 -14.62 -5.30 4.98
C LEU A 297 -15.88 -4.94 5.77
N PHE A 298 -15.77 -4.84 7.11
CA PHE A 298 -16.95 -4.78 7.98
C PHE A 298 -17.35 -3.34 8.36
N ASN A 299 -16.38 -2.42 8.39
CA ASN A 299 -16.55 -1.07 8.92
C ASN A 299 -16.33 0.06 7.90
N THR A 300 -15.86 -0.23 6.68
CA THR A 300 -15.49 0.80 5.71
C THR A 300 -16.02 0.48 4.30
N ALA A 301 -15.86 1.42 3.37
CA ALA A 301 -16.12 1.21 1.95
C ALA A 301 -14.83 1.07 1.12
N TYR A 302 -13.71 0.72 1.77
CA TYR A 302 -12.40 0.68 1.13
C TYR A 302 -12.16 -0.58 0.29
N LEU A 303 -12.90 -1.66 0.54
CA LEU A 303 -12.82 -2.92 -0.18
C LEU A 303 -14.21 -3.27 -0.77
N PRO A 304 -14.29 -4.13 -1.80
CA PRO A 304 -15.57 -4.59 -2.33
C PRO A 304 -16.39 -5.33 -1.26
N SER A 305 -17.67 -4.98 -1.09
CA SER A 305 -18.52 -5.58 -0.06
C SER A 305 -19.00 -6.99 -0.38
N ASN A 306 -18.84 -7.46 -1.62
CA ASN A 306 -19.26 -8.79 -2.04
C ASN A 306 -18.34 -9.86 -1.43
N ALA A 307 -18.84 -10.58 -0.42
CA ALA A 307 -18.12 -11.65 0.26
C ALA A 307 -17.63 -12.77 -0.68
N GLY A 308 -18.35 -13.01 -1.80
CA GLY A 308 -17.98 -14.04 -2.78
C GLY A 308 -16.71 -13.74 -3.59
N LEU A 309 -16.11 -12.55 -3.42
CA LEU A 309 -14.84 -12.20 -4.06
C LEU A 309 -13.62 -12.69 -3.29
N TYR A 310 -13.79 -13.03 -2.01
CA TYR A 310 -12.70 -13.38 -1.09
C TYR A 310 -12.61 -14.90 -0.93
N PRO A 311 -11.40 -15.48 -0.98
CA PRO A 311 -11.22 -16.92 -0.81
C PRO A 311 -11.53 -17.36 0.63
N ASP A 312 -12.15 -18.53 0.81
CA ASP A 312 -12.40 -19.09 2.15
C ASP A 312 -11.12 -19.29 2.96
N ALA A 313 -10.00 -19.56 2.29
CA ALA A 313 -8.68 -19.66 2.91
C ALA A 313 -8.26 -18.37 3.63
N PHE A 314 -8.70 -17.18 3.17
CA PHE A 314 -8.46 -15.95 3.90
C PHE A 314 -9.20 -15.95 5.25
N PHE A 315 -10.50 -16.29 5.24
CA PHE A 315 -11.34 -16.29 6.44
C PHE A 315 -10.88 -17.34 7.46
N SER A 316 -10.62 -18.58 7.05
CA SER A 316 -10.10 -19.59 7.97
C SER A 316 -8.75 -19.18 8.57
N SER A 317 -7.88 -18.56 7.76
CA SER A 317 -6.55 -18.16 8.20
C SER A 317 -6.56 -17.00 9.20
N VAL A 318 -7.45 -16.01 9.04
CA VAL A 318 -7.61 -14.95 10.04
C VAL A 318 -8.18 -15.49 11.35
N LEU A 319 -9.18 -16.36 11.30
CA LEU A 319 -9.77 -16.97 12.50
C LEU A 319 -8.71 -17.75 13.29
N ASP A 320 -7.96 -18.62 12.61
CA ASP A 320 -6.90 -19.40 13.24
C ASP A 320 -5.79 -18.50 13.81
N CYS A 321 -5.35 -17.50 13.06
CA CYS A 321 -4.28 -16.58 13.46
C CYS A 321 -4.66 -15.85 14.75
N LEU A 322 -5.85 -15.24 14.79
CA LEU A 322 -6.34 -14.52 15.94
C LEU A 322 -6.57 -15.44 17.15
N ALA A 323 -7.21 -16.60 16.94
CA ALA A 323 -7.45 -17.58 18.00
C ALA A 323 -6.13 -18.08 18.61
N THR A 324 -5.16 -18.44 17.77
CA THR A 324 -3.83 -18.88 18.20
C THR A 324 -3.14 -17.79 19.01
N PHE A 325 -3.19 -16.52 18.57
CA PHE A 325 -2.63 -15.41 19.33
C PHE A 325 -3.30 -15.30 20.71
N ALA A 326 -4.63 -15.35 20.79
CA ALA A 326 -5.35 -15.26 22.05
C ALA A 326 -5.05 -16.43 22.99
N ASP A 327 -4.96 -17.66 22.48
CA ASP A 327 -4.59 -18.84 23.25
C ASP A 327 -3.17 -18.72 23.80
N LYS A 328 -2.22 -18.35 22.95
CA LYS A 328 -0.81 -18.23 23.31
C LYS A 328 -0.56 -17.07 24.27
N LEU A 329 -1.20 -15.91 24.05
CA LEU A 329 -1.11 -14.79 24.97
C LEU A 329 -1.63 -15.19 26.36
N THR A 330 -2.74 -15.93 26.43
CA THR A 330 -3.33 -16.39 27.68
C THR A 330 -2.44 -17.40 28.41
N ALA A 331 -1.86 -18.35 27.67
CA ALA A 331 -1.01 -19.40 28.23
C ALA A 331 0.37 -18.88 28.66
N ASP A 332 1.02 -18.12 27.78
CA ASP A 332 2.44 -17.76 27.92
C ASP A 332 2.62 -16.42 28.66
N HIS A 333 1.62 -15.52 28.58
CA HIS A 333 1.68 -14.16 29.14
C HIS A 333 0.38 -13.79 29.90
N PRO A 334 -0.03 -14.55 30.94
CA PRO A 334 -1.33 -14.38 31.59
C PRO A 334 -1.58 -12.97 32.14
N LYS A 335 -0.54 -12.27 32.63
CA LYS A 335 -0.68 -10.87 33.09
C LYS A 335 -1.02 -9.90 31.96
N ASP A 336 -0.43 -10.08 30.79
CA ASP A 336 -0.74 -9.27 29.61
C ASP A 336 -2.13 -9.66 29.07
N ALA A 337 -2.48 -10.95 29.07
CA ALA A 337 -3.83 -11.41 28.71
C ALA A 337 -4.92 -10.80 29.60
N ASP A 338 -4.70 -10.73 30.91
CA ASP A 338 -5.61 -10.08 31.86
C ASP A 338 -5.74 -8.58 31.57
N LYS A 339 -4.60 -7.89 31.37
CA LYS A 339 -4.56 -6.47 31.03
C LYS A 339 -5.28 -6.15 29.73
N TYR A 340 -5.15 -7.03 28.72
CA TYR A 340 -5.78 -6.90 27.40
C TYR A 340 -7.02 -7.80 27.25
N GLY A 341 -7.69 -8.13 28.35
CA GLY A 341 -8.82 -9.09 28.35
C GLY A 341 -9.98 -8.68 27.44
N THR A 342 -10.18 -7.39 27.17
CA THR A 342 -11.16 -6.91 26.18
C THR A 342 -10.77 -7.31 24.75
N VAL A 343 -9.48 -7.26 24.40
CA VAL A 343 -8.98 -7.68 23.09
C VAL A 343 -9.10 -9.20 22.96
N VAL A 344 -8.72 -9.95 23.99
CA VAL A 344 -8.85 -11.42 24.01
C VAL A 344 -10.31 -11.83 23.81
N ARG A 345 -11.26 -11.20 24.52
CA ARG A 345 -12.70 -11.46 24.33
C ARG A 345 -13.17 -11.08 22.92
N ALA A 346 -12.77 -9.93 22.40
CA ALA A 346 -13.12 -9.50 21.05
C ALA A 346 -12.63 -10.51 19.99
N ILE A 347 -11.40 -11.05 20.15
CA ILE A 347 -10.90 -12.13 19.29
C ILE A 347 -11.81 -13.35 19.34
N ARG A 348 -12.29 -13.76 20.52
CA ARG A 348 -13.20 -14.92 20.63
C ARG A 348 -14.56 -14.70 20.00
N THR A 349 -15.00 -13.45 19.88
CA THR A 349 -16.23 -13.09 19.14
C THR A 349 -16.02 -13.17 17.61
N ILE A 350 -14.79 -13.02 17.12
CA ILE A 350 -14.45 -13.18 15.71
C ILE A 350 -14.34 -14.67 15.41
N ASP A 351 -15.48 -15.26 15.05
CA ASP A 351 -15.65 -16.69 14.83
C ASP A 351 -16.26 -17.01 13.45
N GLN A 352 -16.47 -18.30 13.16
CA GLN A 352 -17.09 -18.72 11.91
C GLN A 352 -18.51 -18.15 11.74
N GLN A 353 -19.28 -18.01 12.82
CA GLN A 353 -20.65 -17.50 12.73
C GLN A 353 -20.66 -16.02 12.31
N MET A 354 -19.69 -15.23 12.77
CA MET A 354 -19.48 -13.86 12.32
C MET A 354 -19.18 -13.82 10.81
N ILE A 355 -18.34 -14.73 10.30
CA ILE A 355 -18.06 -14.83 8.86
C ILE A 355 -19.32 -15.21 8.07
N GLU A 356 -20.13 -16.15 8.56
CA GLU A 356 -21.40 -16.49 7.91
C GLU A 356 -22.39 -15.31 7.92
N ARG A 357 -22.45 -14.53 9.02
CA ARG A 357 -23.21 -13.27 9.06
C ARG A 357 -22.71 -12.24 8.07
N PHE A 358 -21.40 -12.15 7.85
CA PHE A 358 -20.84 -11.30 6.79
C PHE A 358 -21.31 -11.76 5.40
N LYS A 359 -21.18 -13.06 5.11
CA LYS A 359 -21.59 -13.66 3.83
C LYS A 359 -23.09 -13.49 3.56
N SER A 360 -23.93 -13.50 4.60
CA SER A 360 -25.38 -13.29 4.49
C SER A 360 -25.81 -11.83 4.58
N THR A 361 -24.87 -10.87 4.67
CA THR A 361 -25.13 -9.42 4.84
C THR A 361 -25.86 -9.04 6.14
N GLN A 362 -25.65 -9.81 7.21
CA GLN A 362 -26.31 -9.70 8.52
C GLN A 362 -25.34 -9.41 9.67
N LEU A 363 -24.22 -8.71 9.41
CA LEU A 363 -23.29 -8.29 10.47
C LEU A 363 -23.99 -7.43 11.53
N THR A 364 -23.75 -7.77 12.79
CA THR A 364 -24.24 -7.01 13.95
C THR A 364 -23.31 -5.86 14.32
N SER A 365 -23.77 -4.95 15.18
CA SER A 365 -22.91 -3.90 15.75
C SER A 365 -21.80 -4.47 16.62
N GLU A 366 -22.06 -5.59 17.31
CA GLU A 366 -21.07 -6.30 18.11
C GLU A 366 -19.96 -6.87 17.23
N ASP A 367 -20.32 -7.46 16.08
CA ASP A 367 -19.34 -7.99 15.12
C ASP A 367 -18.36 -6.91 14.66
N LYS A 368 -18.92 -5.77 14.24
CA LYS A 368 -18.16 -4.60 13.78
C LYS A 368 -17.23 -4.03 14.85
N MET A 369 -17.70 -4.00 16.09
CA MET A 369 -16.93 -3.48 17.23
C MET A 369 -15.81 -4.43 17.66
N ALA A 370 -16.05 -5.75 17.63
CA ALA A 370 -15.03 -6.74 17.93
C ALA A 370 -13.85 -6.63 16.95
N VAL A 371 -14.14 -6.62 15.64
CA VAL A 371 -13.10 -6.48 14.61
C VAL A 371 -12.33 -5.16 14.74
N ARG A 372 -13.02 -4.04 15.00
CA ARG A 372 -12.36 -2.75 15.21
C ARG A 372 -11.42 -2.76 16.42
N THR A 373 -11.87 -3.34 17.53
CA THR A 373 -11.08 -3.47 18.76
C THR A 373 -9.77 -4.24 18.52
N VAL A 374 -9.85 -5.33 17.75
CA VAL A 374 -8.69 -6.14 17.40
C VAL A 374 -7.76 -5.42 16.44
N ASP A 375 -8.30 -4.74 15.42
CA ASP A 375 -7.52 -3.94 14.48
C ASP A 375 -6.77 -2.80 15.18
N ASP A 376 -7.44 -2.03 16.03
CA ASP A 376 -6.84 -0.92 16.77
C ASP A 376 -5.70 -1.40 17.68
N PHE A 377 -5.85 -2.58 18.29
CA PHE A 377 -4.79 -3.18 19.10
C PHE A 377 -3.54 -3.49 18.27
N PHE A 378 -3.65 -4.26 17.18
CA PHE A 378 -2.47 -4.62 16.38
C PHE A 378 -1.87 -3.43 15.64
N ARG A 379 -2.69 -2.48 15.18
CA ARG A 379 -2.19 -1.20 14.66
C ARG A 379 -1.42 -0.43 15.73
N SER A 380 -1.87 -0.41 16.98
CA SER A 380 -1.13 0.27 18.05
C SER A 380 0.25 -0.35 18.33
N LEU A 381 0.39 -1.67 18.11
CA LEU A 381 1.68 -2.37 18.23
C LEU A 381 2.58 -2.15 17.02
N PHE A 382 2.00 -2.03 15.82
CA PHE A 382 2.75 -1.87 14.58
C PHE A 382 3.15 -0.43 14.28
N ASN A 383 2.25 0.55 14.50
CA ASN A 383 2.47 1.94 14.12
C ASN A 383 3.74 2.57 14.70
N PRO A 384 4.24 2.24 15.91
CA PRO A 384 5.51 2.80 16.38
C PRO A 384 6.74 2.29 15.60
N LEU A 385 6.60 1.21 14.83
CA LEU A 385 7.59 0.72 13.85
C LEU A 385 7.42 1.39 12.47
N GLU A 386 6.32 2.11 12.24
CA GLU A 386 6.02 2.87 11.03
C GLU A 386 6.39 4.36 11.25
N LEU A 387 7.09 5.01 10.33
CA LEU A 387 7.17 6.48 10.33
C LEU A 387 5.80 7.05 9.91
N THR A 388 5.00 7.50 10.88
CA THR A 388 3.65 8.01 10.60
C THR A 388 3.69 9.52 10.30
N PHE A 389 3.40 9.92 9.06
CA PHE A 389 3.16 11.31 8.70
C PHE A 389 1.66 11.65 8.81
N ASN A 390 1.26 12.36 9.86
CA ASN A 390 -0.10 12.88 9.96
C ASN A 390 -0.20 14.25 9.27
N ARG A 391 -1.14 14.40 8.32
CA ARG A 391 -1.56 15.72 7.84
C ARG A 391 -2.31 16.43 8.97
N GLY A 392 -1.63 17.35 9.66
CA GLY A 392 -2.36 18.41 10.36
C GLY A 392 -3.19 19.18 9.32
N THR A 393 -4.47 19.40 9.61
CA THR A 393 -5.32 20.29 8.84
C THR A 393 -4.61 21.63 8.68
N VAL A 394 -4.27 21.99 7.44
CA VAL A 394 -3.86 23.35 7.06
C VAL A 394 -5.10 24.19 6.85
#